data_AF-A0A415MCS8-F1
#
_entry.id   AF-A0A415MCS8-F1
#
_cell.length_a   1.000
_cell.length_b   1.000
_cell.length_c   1.000
_cell.angle_alpha   90.00
_cell.angle_beta   90.00
_cell.angle_gamma   90.00
#
_symmetry.space_group_name_H-M   'P 1'
#
loop_
_entity.id
_entity.type
_entity.pdbx_description
1 polymer ?
#
loop_
_entity_poly.entity_id
_entity_poly.type
_entity_poly.pdbx_seq_one_letter_code
_entity_poly.pdbx_strand_id
1 'polypeptide(L)'
;MDRLMMWMKRYVTLCGILMICSFFMCLFFDPTRKLNLVTYFGQCLLLAFIALASLAVYYSKEELSQKAWWIRTILHLLLLEIILLPLAHHWQFWFDAEDAVVYAIFILIGKVFWHIVDYSKNVKTAADVNKKLKERRNNMIKESKII
;
A
#
# COMPACT_ATOMS: atom_id res chain seq x y z
N MET A 1 16.27 13.68 -1.92
CA MET A 1 15.20 13.61 -2.96
C MET A 1 14.61 12.20 -3.07
N ASP A 2 15.43 11.15 -2.96
CA ASP A 2 14.99 9.75 -3.15
C ASP A 2 13.94 9.25 -2.14
N ARG A 3 14.05 9.61 -0.85
CA ARG A 3 13.04 9.24 0.16
C ARG A 3 11.67 9.85 -0.12
N LEU A 4 11.62 11.13 -0.47
CA LEU A 4 10.37 11.82 -0.81
C LEU A 4 9.70 11.16 -2.01
N MET A 5 10.48 10.85 -3.05
CA MET A 5 10.01 10.15 -4.25
C MET A 5 9.41 8.77 -3.92
N MET A 6 10.01 8.02 -2.99
CA MET A 6 9.46 6.74 -2.53
C MET A 6 8.11 6.90 -1.82
N TRP A 7 8.00 7.88 -0.92
CA TRP A 7 6.75 8.19 -0.22
C TRP A 7 5.65 8.68 -1.16
N MET A 8 6.00 9.50 -2.16
CA MET A 8 5.05 9.94 -3.19
C MET A 8 4.52 8.77 -4.03
N LYS A 9 5.40 7.86 -4.49
CA LYS A 9 4.98 6.66 -5.24
C LYS A 9 4.03 5.79 -4.41
N ARG A 10 4.32 5.65 -3.12
CA ARG A 10 3.50 4.94 -2.14
C ARG A 10 2.12 5.59 -1.99
N TYR A 11 2.09 6.90 -1.81
CA TYR A 11 0.86 7.68 -1.72
C TYR A 11 -0.02 7.54 -2.97
N VAL A 12 0.56 7.70 -4.16
CA VAL A 12 -0.16 7.54 -5.45
C VAL A 12 -0.70 6.12 -5.60
N THR A 13 0.05 5.10 -5.17
CA THR A 13 -0.43 3.70 -5.19
C THR A 13 -1.66 3.53 -4.31
N LEU A 14 -1.67 4.08 -3.08
CA LEU A 14 -2.82 4.02 -2.18
C LEU A 14 -4.03 4.75 -2.76
N CYS A 15 -3.84 5.93 -3.36
CA CYS A 15 -4.91 6.65 -4.05
C CYS A 15 -5.53 5.79 -5.15
N GLY A 16 -4.70 5.15 -5.98
CA GLY A 16 -5.16 4.25 -7.04
C GLY A 16 -5.97 3.07 -6.50
N ILE A 17 -5.51 2.42 -5.42
CA ILE A 17 -6.25 1.32 -4.77
C ILE A 17 -7.62 1.81 -4.29
N LEU A 18 -7.68 2.93 -3.57
CA LEU A 18 -8.94 3.48 -3.06
C LEU A 18 -9.92 3.84 -4.19
N MET A 19 -9.42 4.40 -5.29
CA MET A 19 -10.24 4.71 -6.45
C MET A 19 -10.80 3.45 -7.11
N ILE A 20 -9.99 2.40 -7.24
CA ILE A 20 -10.44 1.11 -7.80
C ILE A 20 -11.47 0.45 -6.88
N CYS A 21 -11.24 0.45 -5.56
CA CYS A 21 -12.19 -0.05 -4.57
C CYS A 21 -13.53 0.70 -4.68
N SER A 22 -13.49 2.02 -4.74
CA SER A 22 -14.70 2.85 -4.86
C SER A 22 -15.43 2.63 -6.18
N PHE A 23 -14.70 2.43 -7.28
CA PHE A 23 -15.29 2.07 -8.57
C PHE A 23 -16.06 0.74 -8.48
N PHE A 24 -15.47 -0.29 -7.87
CA PHE A 24 -16.15 -1.56 -7.67
C PHE A 24 -17.35 -1.44 -6.72
N MET A 25 -17.24 -0.65 -5.64
CA MET A 25 -18.37 -0.38 -4.75
C MET A 25 -19.54 0.27 -5.51
N CYS A 26 -19.29 1.29 -6.33
CA CYS A 26 -20.34 1.87 -7.15
C CYS A 26 -20.88 0.86 -8.18
N LEU A 27 -20.01 0.08 -8.83
CA LEU A 27 -20.42 -0.89 -9.84
C LEU A 27 -21.37 -1.96 -9.28
N PHE A 28 -21.13 -2.45 -8.07
CA PHE A 28 -21.90 -3.54 -7.48
C PHE A 28 -23.14 -3.07 -6.69
N PHE A 29 -23.06 -1.92 -6.00
CA PHE A 29 -24.10 -1.51 -5.04
C PHE A 29 -24.94 -0.31 -5.50
N ASP A 30 -24.36 0.65 -6.25
CA ASP A 30 -25.09 1.83 -6.72
C ASP A 30 -24.48 2.38 -8.04
N PRO A 31 -24.78 1.73 -9.18
CA PRO A 31 -24.15 2.05 -10.47
C PRO A 31 -24.64 3.37 -11.07
N THR A 32 -25.75 3.92 -10.57
CA THR A 32 -26.34 5.19 -11.05
C THR A 32 -25.85 6.41 -10.26
N ARG A 33 -25.00 6.20 -9.26
CA ARG A 33 -24.54 7.25 -8.36
C ARG A 33 -23.78 8.34 -9.08
N LYS A 34 -24.23 9.58 -8.90
CA LYS A 34 -23.50 10.78 -9.34
C LYS A 34 -22.59 11.26 -8.20
N LEU A 35 -21.30 10.98 -8.31
CA LEU A 35 -20.29 11.48 -7.38
C LEU A 35 -19.85 12.89 -7.79
N ASN A 36 -19.80 13.82 -6.83
CA ASN A 36 -19.12 15.09 -7.07
C ASN A 36 -17.62 14.82 -7.17
N LEU A 37 -17.08 14.97 -8.38
CA LEU A 37 -15.72 14.59 -8.71
C LEU A 37 -14.67 15.29 -7.82
N VAL A 38 -14.86 16.57 -7.53
CA VAL A 38 -13.92 17.35 -6.71
C VAL A 38 -13.92 16.84 -5.26
N THR A 39 -15.10 16.65 -4.69
CA THR A 39 -15.26 16.13 -3.33
C THR A 39 -14.72 14.71 -3.21
N TYR A 40 -15.06 13.85 -4.17
CA TYR A 40 -14.62 12.45 -4.20
C TYR A 40 -13.10 12.32 -4.29
N PHE A 41 -12.45 13.07 -5.20
CA PHE A 41 -10.99 13.05 -5.28
C PHE A 41 -10.35 13.59 -4.00
N GLY A 42 -10.90 14.66 -3.41
CA GLY A 42 -10.43 15.17 -2.12
C GLY A 42 -10.50 14.13 -1.01
N GLN A 43 -11.61 13.39 -0.92
CA GLN A 43 -11.80 12.31 0.06
C GLN A 43 -10.81 11.18 -0.16
N CYS A 44 -10.63 10.70 -1.40
CA CYS A 44 -9.65 9.66 -1.73
C CYS A 44 -8.22 10.08 -1.37
N LEU A 45 -7.84 11.33 -1.66
CA LEU A 45 -6.53 11.87 -1.33
C LEU A 45 -6.31 11.93 0.20
N LEU A 46 -7.32 12.31 0.97
CA LEU A 46 -7.26 12.34 2.43
C LEU A 46 -7.19 10.94 3.03
N LEU A 47 -8.03 10.00 2.58
CA LEU A 47 -7.98 8.60 3.04
C LEU A 47 -6.61 7.96 2.74
N ALA A 48 -6.07 8.20 1.54
CA ALA A 48 -4.74 7.72 1.18
C ALA A 48 -3.66 8.31 2.09
N PHE A 49 -3.80 9.57 2.49
CA PHE A 49 -2.84 10.24 3.38
C PHE A 49 -2.90 9.64 4.79
N ILE A 50 -4.12 9.43 5.32
CA ILE A 50 -4.35 8.79 6.61
C ILE A 50 -3.81 7.35 6.60
N ALA A 51 -4.09 6.58 5.56
CA ALA A 51 -3.56 5.23 5.39
C ALA A 51 -2.02 5.24 5.32
N LEU A 52 -1.41 6.20 4.63
CA LEU A 52 0.04 6.34 4.60
C LEU A 52 0.61 6.73 5.97
N ALA A 53 -0.04 7.63 6.70
CA ALA A 53 0.36 8.03 8.04
C ALA A 53 0.29 6.86 9.04
N SER A 54 -0.68 5.95 8.87
CA SER A 54 -0.82 4.76 9.71
C SER A 54 0.34 3.77 9.59
N LEU A 55 1.15 3.86 8.52
CA LEU A 55 2.41 3.10 8.42
C LEU A 55 3.42 3.46 9.53
N ALA A 56 3.23 4.56 10.25
CA ALA A 56 4.01 4.90 11.43
C ALA A 56 3.96 3.79 12.52
N VAL A 57 2.93 2.94 12.52
CA VAL A 57 2.83 1.75 13.42
C VAL A 57 3.99 0.76 13.18
N TYR A 58 4.54 0.73 11.98
CA TYR A 58 5.71 -0.11 11.66
C TYR A 58 7.04 0.53 12.05
N TYR A 59 7.05 1.77 12.57
CA TYR A 59 8.27 2.38 13.06
C TYR A 59 8.74 1.63 14.32
N SER A 60 9.92 1.02 14.22
CA SER A 60 10.59 0.30 15.29
C SER A 60 12.08 0.59 15.22
N LYS A 61 12.71 0.76 16.38
CA LYS A 61 14.15 1.00 16.51
C LYS A 61 14.97 -0.29 16.48
N GLU A 62 14.33 -1.44 16.73
CA GLU A 62 14.96 -2.75 16.80
C GLU A 62 14.61 -3.60 15.57
N GLU A 63 15.51 -4.52 15.19
CA GLU A 63 15.25 -5.50 14.13
C GLU A 63 14.03 -6.36 14.50
N LEU A 64 12.98 -6.27 13.69
CA LEU A 64 11.75 -7.01 13.95
C LEU A 64 11.96 -8.50 13.72
N SER A 65 11.78 -9.30 14.77
CA SER A 65 11.50 -10.72 14.63
C SER A 65 10.23 -10.95 13.78
N GLN A 66 10.20 -12.05 13.02
CA GLN A 66 9.09 -12.43 12.14
C GLN A 66 7.73 -12.43 12.87
N LYS A 67 7.69 -12.87 14.13
CA LYS A 67 6.46 -12.87 14.96
C LYS A 67 5.99 -11.45 15.28
N ALA A 68 6.91 -10.55 15.65
CA ALA A 68 6.60 -9.16 15.96
C ALA A 68 6.11 -8.39 14.72
N TRP A 69 6.64 -8.72 13.54
CA TRP A 69 6.18 -8.16 12.27
C TRP A 69 4.73 -8.56 11.95
N TRP A 70 4.36 -9.83 12.16
CA TRP A 70 2.97 -10.29 11.97
C TRP A 70 2.00 -9.62 12.93
N ILE A 71 2.37 -9.47 14.21
CA ILE A 71 1.55 -8.77 15.21
C ILE A 71 1.29 -7.32 14.78
N ARG A 72 2.34 -6.59 14.39
CA ARG A 72 2.18 -5.20 13.90
C ARG A 72 1.37 -5.13 12.62
N THR A 73 1.46 -6.14 11.76
CA THR A 73 0.63 -6.21 10.56
C THR A 73 -0.84 -6.39 10.88
N ILE A 74 -1.20 -7.25 11.84
CA ILE A 74 -2.58 -7.39 12.31
C ILE A 74 -3.06 -6.08 12.96
N LEU A 75 -2.25 -5.49 13.86
CA LEU A 75 -2.58 -4.21 14.51
C LEU A 75 -2.79 -3.08 13.50
N HIS A 76 -1.94 -2.99 12.47
CA HIS A 76 -2.11 -2.01 11.40
C HIS A 76 -3.38 -2.27 10.58
N LEU A 77 -3.83 -3.53 10.42
CA LEU A 77 -5.07 -3.83 9.70
C LEU A 77 -6.27 -3.34 10.53
N LEU A 78 -6.28 -3.69 11.82
CA LEU A 78 -7.32 -3.25 12.75
C LEU A 78 -7.38 -1.72 12.84
N LEU A 79 -6.22 -1.05 12.88
CA LEU A 79 -6.14 0.41 12.87
C LEU A 79 -6.74 1.00 11.59
N LEU A 80 -6.42 0.43 10.43
CA LEU A 80 -6.99 0.87 9.15
C LEU A 80 -8.50 0.68 9.14
N GLU A 81 -9.03 -0.44 9.63
CA GLU A 81 -10.47 -0.65 9.69
C GLU A 81 -11.17 0.32 10.64
N ILE A 82 -10.66 0.51 11.86
CA ILE A 82 -11.22 1.43 12.85
C ILE A 82 -11.22 2.88 12.36
N ILE A 83 -10.26 3.28 11.53
CA ILE A 83 -10.16 4.65 11.03
C ILE A 83 -10.91 4.80 9.70
N LEU A 84 -10.63 3.95 8.72
CA LEU A 84 -11.14 4.10 7.35
C LEU A 84 -12.62 3.72 7.24
N LEU A 85 -13.12 2.69 7.94
CA LEU A 85 -14.53 2.31 7.83
C LEU A 85 -15.47 3.44 8.31
N PRO A 86 -15.29 4.05 9.49
CA PRO A 86 -16.17 5.14 9.93
C PRO A 86 -16.05 6.39 9.06
N LEU A 87 -14.83 6.73 8.60
CA LEU A 87 -14.62 7.86 7.69
C LEU A 87 -15.30 7.62 6.34
N ALA A 88 -15.18 6.41 5.80
CA ALA A 88 -15.85 6.01 4.56
C ALA A 88 -17.38 6.05 4.71
N HIS A 89 -17.92 5.64 5.87
CA HIS A 89 -19.35 5.72 6.15
C HIS A 89 -19.84 7.18 6.22
N HIS A 90 -19.10 8.03 6.93
CA HIS A 90 -19.40 9.46 7.05
C HIS A 90 -19.44 10.14 5.68
N TRP A 91 -18.60 9.69 4.75
CA TRP A 91 -18.56 10.17 3.37
C TRP A 91 -19.43 9.38 2.40
N GLN A 92 -20.27 8.48 2.91
CA GLN A 92 -21.28 7.76 2.14
C GLN A 92 -20.65 6.93 1.00
N PHE A 93 -19.51 6.30 1.29
CA PHE A 93 -18.92 5.25 0.43
C PHE A 93 -19.60 3.90 0.62
N TRP A 94 -20.27 3.69 1.75
CA TRP A 94 -21.04 2.50 2.08
C TRP A 94 -22.19 2.88 3.04
N PHE A 95 -23.32 2.19 2.96
CA PHE A 95 -24.57 2.57 3.65
C PHE A 95 -25.02 1.51 4.64
N ASP A 96 -25.12 0.27 4.16
CA ASP A 96 -25.66 -0.84 4.92
C ASP A 96 -24.56 -1.69 5.56
N ALA A 97 -24.94 -2.52 6.52
CA ALA A 97 -24.00 -3.43 7.19
C ALA A 97 -23.34 -4.40 6.21
N GLU A 98 -24.05 -4.78 5.15
CA GLU A 98 -23.53 -5.66 4.08
C GLU A 98 -22.42 -4.95 3.28
N ASP A 99 -22.64 -3.70 2.90
CA ASP A 99 -21.63 -2.86 2.23
C ASP A 99 -20.38 -2.68 3.10
N ALA A 100 -20.56 -2.56 4.42
CA ALA A 100 -19.48 -2.41 5.38
C ALA A 100 -18.53 -3.61 5.37
N VAL A 101 -19.09 -4.83 5.35
CA VAL A 101 -18.32 -6.08 5.30
C VAL A 101 -17.54 -6.16 3.99
N VAL A 102 -18.16 -5.79 2.88
CA VAL A 102 -17.50 -5.80 1.57
C VAL A 102 -16.40 -4.73 1.52
N TYR A 103 -16.63 -3.55 2.07
CA TYR A 103 -15.61 -2.51 2.18
C TYR A 103 -14.42 -2.93 3.06
N ALA A 104 -14.68 -3.63 4.18
CA ALA A 104 -13.62 -4.19 5.03
C ALA A 104 -12.78 -5.24 4.26
N ILE A 105 -13.43 -6.10 3.48
CA ILE A 105 -12.74 -7.05 2.58
C ILE A 105 -11.88 -6.30 1.55
N PHE A 106 -12.38 -5.19 0.99
CA PHE A 106 -11.56 -4.35 0.09
C PHE A 106 -10.35 -3.73 0.78
N ILE A 107 -10.45 -3.31 2.04
CA ILE A 107 -9.30 -2.83 2.83
C ILE A 107 -8.27 -3.97 2.99
N LEU A 108 -8.73 -5.18 3.30
CA LEU A 108 -7.87 -6.37 3.39
C LEU A 108 -7.17 -6.67 2.05
N ILE A 109 -7.92 -6.68 0.94
CA ILE A 109 -7.38 -6.91 -0.41
C ILE A 109 -6.35 -5.82 -0.75
N GLY A 110 -6.67 -4.56 -0.49
CA GLY A 110 -5.76 -3.43 -0.70
C GLY A 110 -4.45 -3.60 0.08
N LYS A 111 -4.52 -4.11 1.31
CA LYS A 111 -3.35 -4.41 2.14
C LYS A 111 -2.52 -5.58 1.59
N VAL A 112 -3.17 -6.66 1.15
CA VAL A 112 -2.47 -7.78 0.51
C VAL A 112 -1.78 -7.30 -0.78
N PHE A 113 -2.49 -6.55 -1.60
CA PHE A 113 -1.95 -5.97 -2.83
C PHE A 113 -0.75 -5.05 -2.56
N TRP A 114 -0.84 -4.22 -1.52
CA TRP A 114 0.27 -3.40 -1.04
C TRP A 114 1.52 -4.24 -0.73
N HIS A 115 1.36 -5.32 0.04
CA HIS A 115 2.48 -6.22 0.36
C HIS A 115 3.07 -6.90 -0.89
N ILE A 116 2.24 -7.29 -1.85
CA ILE A 116 2.70 -7.85 -3.13
C ILE A 116 3.52 -6.82 -3.92
N VAL A 117 3.04 -5.57 -4.00
CA VAL A 117 3.74 -4.49 -4.71
C VAL A 117 5.07 -4.15 -4.02
N ASP A 118 5.09 -4.07 -2.69
CA ASP A 118 6.31 -3.79 -1.94
C ASP A 118 7.32 -4.95 -2.07
N TYR A 119 6.87 -6.20 -1.97
CA TYR A 119 7.69 -7.38 -2.20
C TYR A 119 8.27 -7.41 -3.63
N SER A 120 7.45 -7.13 -4.64
CA SER A 120 7.88 -7.10 -6.04
C SER A 120 8.97 -6.06 -6.29
N LYS A 121 8.90 -4.91 -5.61
CA LYS A 121 9.96 -3.89 -5.66
C LYS A 121 11.24 -4.41 -5.01
N ASN A 122 11.14 -5.04 -3.84
CA ASN A 122 12.28 -5.59 -3.12
C ASN A 122 13.00 -6.69 -3.92
N VAL A 123 12.25 -7.60 -4.58
CA VAL A 123 12.83 -8.63 -5.44
C VAL A 123 13.55 -8.03 -6.65
N LYS A 124 12.97 -7.03 -7.32
CA LYS A 124 13.62 -6.34 -8.45
C LYS A 124 14.91 -5.66 -8.01
N THR A 125 14.91 -4.99 -6.85
CA THR A 125 16.10 -4.36 -6.29
C THR A 125 17.16 -5.40 -5.94
N ALA A 126 16.80 -6.52 -5.33
CA ALA A 126 17.74 -7.61 -5.03
C ALA A 126 18.35 -8.23 -6.30
N ALA A 127 17.54 -8.41 -7.35
CA ALA A 127 18.01 -8.91 -8.64
C ALA A 127 19.02 -7.96 -9.30
N ASP A 128 18.78 -6.64 -9.24
CA ASP A 128 19.70 -5.63 -9.77
C ASP A 128 21.03 -5.61 -8.99
N VAL A 129 20.98 -5.71 -7.65
CA VAL A 129 22.16 -5.82 -6.80
C VAL A 129 22.96 -7.09 -7.13
N ASN A 130 22.29 -8.24 -7.24
CA ASN A 130 22.94 -9.49 -7.58
C ASN A 130 23.60 -9.46 -8.97
N LYS A 131 22.96 -8.80 -9.94
CA LYS A 131 23.54 -8.59 -11.28
C LYS A 131 24.82 -7.74 -11.21
N LYS A 132 24.78 -6.61 -10.50
CA LYS A 132 25.95 -5.74 -10.29
C LYS A 132 27.09 -6.44 -9.56
N LEU A 133 26.79 -7.29 -8.58
CA LEU A 133 27.80 -8.08 -7.86
C LEU A 133 28.46 -9.12 -8.78
N LYS A 134 27.67 -9.79 -9.63
CA LYS A 134 28.19 -10.75 -10.61
C LYS A 134 29.09 -10.08 -11.65
N GLU A 135 28.70 -8.90 -12.15
CA GLU A 135 29.51 -8.10 -13.07
C GLU A 135 30.85 -7.69 -12.44
N ARG A 136 30.83 -7.15 -11.21
CA ARG A 136 32.06 -6.79 -10.47
C ARG A 136 32.97 -8.00 -10.24
N ARG A 137 32.42 -9.14 -9.85
CA ARG A 137 33.19 -10.38 -9.66
C ARG A 137 33.87 -10.82 -10.95
N ASN A 138 33.14 -10.79 -12.07
CA ASN A 138 33.70 -11.20 -13.37
C ASN A 138 34.80 -10.25 -13.85
N ASN A 139 34.67 -8.94 -13.60
CA ASN A 139 35.71 -7.97 -13.94
C ASN A 139 36.98 -8.20 -13.12
N MET A 140 36.88 -8.44 -11.81
CA MET A 140 38.05 -8.76 -10.97
C MET A 140 38.77 -10.04 -11.42
N ILE A 141 38.03 -11.09 -11.81
CA ILE A 141 38.63 -12.33 -12.35
C ILE A 141 39.34 -12.05 -13.68
N LYS A 142 38.80 -11.18 -14.53
CA LYS A 142 39.41 -10.82 -15.80
C LYS A 142 40.71 -10.04 -15.59
N GLU A 143 40.73 -9.09 -14.68
CA GLU A 143 41.93 -8.33 -14.31
C GLU A 143 43.01 -9.23 -13.70
N SER A 144 42.63 -10.16 -12.82
CA SER A 144 43.56 -11.15 -12.22
C SER A 144 44.16 -12.14 -13.22
N LYS A 145 43.60 -12.29 -14.43
CA LYS A 145 44.15 -13.16 -15.49
C LYS A 145 45.08 -12.40 -16.47
N ILE A 146 45.13 -11.08 -16.39
CA ILE A 146 45.94 -10.22 -17.26
C ILE A 146 47.30 -9.89 -16.61
N ILE A 147 47.41 -10.07 -15.29
CA ILE A 147 48.64 -10.02 -14.48
C ILE A 147 49.22 -11.42 -14.38
#